data_AF-A0A1Q7FKR4-F1
#
_entry.id   AF-A0A1Q7FKR4-F1
#
_cell.length_a   1.000
_cell.length_b   1.000
_cell.length_c   1.000
_cell.angle_alpha   90.00
_cell.angle_beta   90.00
_cell.angle_gamma   90.00
#
_symmetry.space_group_name_H-M   'P 1'
#
loop_
_entity.id
_entity.type
_entity.pdbx_description
1 polymer ?
#
loop_
_entity_poly.entity_id
_entity_poly.type
_entity_poly.pdbx_seq_one_letter_code
_entity_poly.pdbx_strand_id
1 'polypeptide(L)' 'MSLEQVTLSIMALLRGIFWFALFIVLAFCFVVLFEYGPHDFKNGFQKEFARVKSFVVKQTEKIQKPKKQP' A
#
# COMPACT_ATOMS: atom_id res chain seq x y z
N MET A 1 -9.21 11.95 30.42
CA MET A 1 -8.37 12.03 29.21
C MET A 1 -8.55 13.44 28.66
N SER A 2 -7.51 14.29 28.65
CA SER A 2 -7.69 15.70 28.27
C SER A 2 -7.90 15.83 26.76
N LEU A 3 -8.72 16.79 26.33
CA LEU A 3 -9.02 17.07 24.92
C LEU A 3 -7.72 17.33 24.11
N GLU A 4 -6.73 17.95 24.74
CA GLU A 4 -5.42 18.24 24.13
C GLU A 4 -4.62 16.98 23.84
N GLN A 5 -4.66 15.97 24.72
CA GLN A 5 -3.99 14.70 24.49
C GLN A 5 -4.61 13.94 23.31
N VAL A 6 -5.94 14.02 23.13
CA VAL A 6 -6.63 13.41 21.99
C VAL A 6 -6.24 14.11 20.69
N THR A 7 -6.23 15.44 20.65
CA THR A 7 -5.84 16.21 19.46
C THR A 7 -4.38 15.99 19.07
N LEU A 8 -3.46 15.95 20.04
CA LEU A 8 -2.05 15.62 19.79
C LEU A 8 -1.88 14.20 19.25
N SER A 9 -2.62 13.24 19.80
CA SER A 9 -2.61 11.86 19.33
C SER A 9 -3.12 11.75 17.88
N ILE A 10 -4.19 12.48 17.54
CA ILE A 10 -4.74 12.51 16.18
C ILE A 10 -3.74 13.14 15.20
N MET A 11 -3.11 14.28 15.53
CA MET A 11 -2.08 14.88 14.68
C MET A 11 -0.88 13.95 14.47
N ALA A 12 -0.42 13.29 15.53
CA ALA A 12 0.69 12.34 15.47
C ALA A 12 0.34 11.12 14.61
N LEU A 13 -0.88 10.59 14.74
CA LEU A 13 -1.38 9.48 13.93
C LEU A 13 -1.53 9.87 12.46
N LEU A 14 -2.11 11.04 12.16
CA LEU A 14 -2.22 11.56 10.80
C LEU A 14 -0.84 11.70 10.14
N ARG A 15 0.11 12.28 10.88
CA ARG A 15 1.50 12.41 10.42
C ARG A 15 2.13 11.04 10.20
N GLY A 16 1.94 10.09 11.14
CA GLY A 16 2.43 8.72 11.02
C GLY A 16 1.86 7.99 9.79
N ILE A 17 0.55 8.04 9.59
CA ILE A 17 -0.13 7.43 8.43
C ILE A 17 0.35 8.07 7.13
N PHE A 18 0.50 9.40 7.10
CA PHE A 18 1.02 10.10 5.94
C PHE A 18 2.44 9.65 5.58
N TRP A 19 3.35 9.63 6.56
CA TRP A 19 4.73 9.16 6.34
C TRP A 19 4.80 7.69 5.96
N PHE A 20 3.95 6.86 6.55
CA PHE A 20 3.89 5.43 6.23
C PHE A 20 3.37 5.20 4.80
N ALA A 21 2.31 5.89 4.39
CA ALA A 21 1.82 5.84 3.02
C ALA A 21 2.89 6.32 2.02
N LEU A 22 3.56 7.43 2.33
CA LEU A 22 4.66 7.95 1.52
C LEU A 22 5.80 6.93 1.41
N PHE A 23 6.17 6.28 2.52
CA PHE A 23 7.18 5.24 2.55
C PHE A 23 6.81 4.06 1.64
N ILE A 24 5.56 3.58 1.68
CA ILE A 24 5.09 2.50 0.80
C ILE A 24 5.17 2.93 -0.67
N VAL A 25 4.69 4.13 -1.01
CA VAL A 25 4.73 4.64 -2.39
C VAL A 25 6.17 4.75 -2.87
N LEU A 26 7.06 5.31 -2.05
CA LEU A 26 8.48 5.43 -2.39
C LEU A 26 9.13 4.06 -2.56
N ALA A 27 8.90 3.12 -1.64
CA ALA A 27 9.42 1.76 -1.73
C ALA A 27 8.95 1.07 -3.02
N PHE A 28 7.67 1.21 -3.37
CA PHE A 28 7.13 0.68 -4.63
C PHE A 28 7.78 1.32 -5.85
N CYS A 29 7.93 2.65 -5.86
CA CYS A 29 8.65 3.36 -6.90
C CYS A 29 10.10 2.90 -7.01
N PHE A 30 10.82 2.68 -5.90
CA PHE A 30 12.18 2.17 -5.95
C PHE A 30 12.24 0.78 -6.58
N VAL A 31 11.37 -0.14 -6.18
CA VAL A 31 11.30 -1.49 -6.77
C VAL A 31 11.08 -1.40 -8.28
N VAL A 32 10.08 -0.62 -8.72
CA VAL A 32 9.80 -0.43 -10.14
C VAL A 32 10.98 0.21 -10.88
N LEU A 33 11.64 1.21 -10.28
CA LEU A 33 12.77 1.89 -10.87
C LEU A 33 14.01 0.98 -10.98
N PHE A 34 14.27 0.14 -9.97
CA PHE A 34 15.38 -0.82 -10.01
C PHE A 34 15.13 -1.96 -10.99
N GLU A 35 13.89 -2.41 -11.13
CA GLU A 35 13.55 -3.55 -11.97
C GLU A 35 13.37 -3.19 -13.45
N TYR A 36 12.80 -2.03 -13.75
CA TYR A 36 12.52 -1.58 -15.12
C TYR A 36 13.42 -0.43 -15.60
N GLY A 37 14.15 0.21 -14.70
CA GLY A 37 14.96 1.38 -15.01
C GLY A 37 14.14 2.66 -15.20
N PRO A 38 14.80 3.84 -15.24
CA PRO A 38 14.13 5.12 -15.39
C PRO A 38 13.47 5.33 -16.76
N HIS A 39 13.95 4.65 -17.82
CA HIS A 39 13.41 4.76 -19.17
C HIS A 39 12.02 4.11 -19.29
N ASP A 40 11.85 2.92 -18.71
CA ASP A 40 10.59 2.15 -18.77
C ASP A 40 9.77 2.23 -17.48
N PHE A 41 10.11 3.14 -16.58
CA PHE A 41 9.49 3.28 -15.26
C PHE A 41 7.95 3.34 -15.33
N LYS A 42 7.40 4.12 -16.26
CA LYS A 42 5.94 4.27 -16.41
C LYS A 42 5.26 2.94 -16.80
N ASN A 43 5.86 2.20 -17.73
CA ASN A 43 5.36 0.91 -18.19
C ASN A 43 5.49 -0.14 -17.07
N GLY A 44 6.64 -0.17 -16.38
CA GLY A 44 6.89 -1.01 -15.22
C GLY A 44 5.91 -0.74 -14.07
N PHE A 45 5.65 0.53 -13.78
CA PHE A 45 4.73 0.95 -12.72
C PHE A 45 3.31 0.44 -12.98
N GLN A 46 2.80 0.60 -14.20
CA GLN A 46 1.47 0.09 -14.56
C GLN A 46 1.39 -1.44 -14.50
N LYS A 47 2.45 -2.13 -14.94
CA LYS A 47 2.52 -3.60 -14.92
C LYS A 47 2.55 -4.15 -13.49
N GLU A 48 3.40 -3.60 -12.62
CA GLU A 48 3.47 -4.00 -11.22
C GLU A 48 2.21 -3.59 -10.45
N PHE A 49 1.64 -2.42 -10.74
CA PHE A 49 0.37 -1.99 -10.12
C PHE A 49 -0.78 -2.93 -10.48
N ALA A 50 -0.89 -3.33 -11.76
CA ALA A 50 -1.88 -4.32 -12.19
C ALA A 50 -1.68 -5.68 -11.51
N ARG A 51 -0.42 -6.10 -11.32
CA ARG A 51 -0.05 -7.32 -10.61
C ARG A 51 -0.45 -7.25 -9.13
N VAL A 52 -0.07 -6.19 -8.41
CA VAL A 52 -0.43 -5.98 -7.00
C VAL A 52 -1.94 -5.91 -6.83
N LYS A 53 -2.66 -5.17 -7.70
CA LYS A 53 -4.12 -5.11 -7.69
C LYS A 53 -4.76 -6.49 -7.87
N SER A 54 -4.28 -7.28 -8.82
CA SER A 54 -4.71 -8.66 -9.04
C SER A 54 -4.47 -9.53 -7.80
N PHE A 55 -3.32 -9.39 -7.14
CA PHE A 55 -3.04 -10.12 -5.90
C PHE A 55 -3.95 -9.72 -4.76
N VAL A 56 -4.18 -8.41 -4.55
CA VAL A 56 -5.10 -7.93 -3.51
C VAL A 56 -6.50 -8.46 -3.75
N VAL A 57 -7.03 -8.33 -4.97
CA VAL A 57 -8.37 -8.86 -5.32
C VAL A 57 -8.44 -10.37 -5.07
N LYS A 58 -7.45 -11.14 -5.52
CA LYS A 58 -7.39 -12.59 -5.29
C LYS A 58 -7.31 -12.95 -3.79
N GLN A 59 -6.60 -12.17 -2.99
CA GLN A 59 -6.53 -12.38 -1.53
C GLN A 59 -7.87 -12.03 -0.88
N THR A 60 -8.50 -10.92 -1.28
CA THR A 60 -9.84 -10.52 -0.81
C THR A 60 -10.89 -11.58 -1.18
N GLU A 61 -10.84 -12.15 -2.39
CA GLU A 61 -11.71 -13.25 -2.81
C GLU A 61 -11.49 -14.54 -2.00
N LYS A 62 -10.22 -14.85 -1.66
CA LYS A 62 -9.88 -15.99 -0.79
C LYS A 62 -10.35 -15.80 0.65
N ILE A 63 -10.38 -14.56 1.14
CA ILE A 63 -10.89 -14.22 2.47
C ILE A 63 -12.43 -14.23 2.49
N GLN A 64 -13.08 -13.85 1.38
CA GLN A 64 -14.54 -13.82 1.26
C GLN A 64 -15.19 -15.18 0.97
N LYS A 65 -14.49 -16.12 0.34
CA LYS A 65 -14.99 -17.49 0.21
C LYS A 65 -14.63 -18.27 1.49
N PRO A 66 -15.56 -18.47 2.44
CA PRO A 66 -15.33 -19.45 3.49
C PRO A 66 -15.03 -20.78 2.77
N LYS A 67 -13.91 -21.39 3.13
CA LYS A 67 -13.60 -22.77 2.76
C LYS A 67 -14.80 -23.61 3.17
N LYS A 68 -15.67 -23.95 2.21
CA LYS A 68 -16.66 -25.01 2.38
C LYS A 68 -15.80 -26.26 2.57
N GLN A 69 -15.55 -26.60 3.83
CA GLN A 69 -14.91 -27.85 4.18
C GLN A 69 -15.86 -28.96 3.72
N PRO A 70 -15.38 -29.95 2.93
CA PRO A 70 -16.16 -31.14 2.63
C PRO A 70 -16.45 -31.94 3.89
#